data_AF-A0A1Z8W1P7-F1
#
_entry.id   AF-A0A1Z8W1P7-F1
#
_cell.length_a   1.000
_cell.length_b   1.000
_cell.length_c   1.000
_cell.angle_alpha   90.00
_cell.angle_beta   90.00
_cell.angle_gamma   90.00
#
_symmetry.space_group_name_H-M   'P 1'
#
loop_
_entity.id
_entity.type
_entity.pdbx_description
1 polymer ?
#
loop_
_entity_poly.entity_id
_entity_poly.type
_entity_poly.pdbx_seq_one_letter_code
_entity_poly.pdbx_strand_id
1 'polypeptide(L)'
;MKKAFALAAVAAMTAASAAPAIAGPYVGGKAVIKGTDEDYSKSELELRVGYGTKIGSLKPYIEVGPNWEMKDGVDEASTSKTLEIGTKIKMTDNLGGKIKAEYTLPDDGDADVDWKYEASIGYDF
;
A
#
# COMPACT_ATOMS: atom_id res chain seq x y z
N MET A 1 21.05 19.03 -5.11
CA MET A 1 21.35 17.57 -5.16
C MET A 1 20.48 16.69 -4.25
N LYS A 2 19.86 17.22 -3.18
CA LYS A 2 18.95 16.43 -2.30
C LYS A 2 17.62 16.00 -2.96
N LYS A 3 17.13 16.75 -3.95
CA LYS A 3 15.84 16.47 -4.62
C LYS A 3 15.86 15.30 -5.63
N ALA A 4 17.03 14.91 -6.14
CA ALA A 4 17.16 13.86 -7.16
C ALA A 4 17.18 12.43 -6.58
N PHE A 5 17.68 12.26 -5.35
CA PHE A 5 17.74 10.94 -4.70
C PHE A 5 16.37 10.42 -4.26
N ALA A 6 15.48 11.33 -3.85
CA ALA A 6 14.12 10.98 -3.47
C ALA A 6 13.29 10.50 -4.69
N LEU A 7 13.50 11.07 -5.87
CA LEU A 7 12.72 10.76 -7.07
C LEU A 7 13.08 9.40 -7.71
N ALA A 8 14.34 8.97 -7.62
CA ALA A 8 14.82 7.73 -8.23
C ALA A 8 14.37 6.46 -7.47
N ALA A 9 14.21 6.54 -6.13
CA ALA A 9 13.69 5.43 -5.32
C ALA A 9 12.18 5.22 -5.51
N VAL A 10 11.44 6.28 -5.88
CA VAL A 10 9.98 6.23 -6.09
C VAL A 10 9.59 5.60 -7.42
N ALA A 11 10.33 5.86 -8.50
CA ALA A 11 10.00 5.35 -9.83
C ALA A 11 10.10 3.82 -9.96
N ALA A 12 10.88 3.15 -9.09
CA ALA A 12 10.98 1.69 -9.06
C ALA A 12 9.87 1.02 -8.22
N MET A 13 9.10 1.78 -7.44
CA MET A 13 8.15 1.25 -6.43
C MET A 13 6.70 1.67 -6.67
N THR A 14 6.38 2.36 -7.76
CA THR A 14 5.00 2.72 -8.13
C THR A 14 4.15 1.55 -8.66
N ALA A 15 4.61 0.30 -8.53
CA ALA A 15 3.90 -0.88 -9.01
C ALA A 15 3.16 -1.62 -7.88
N ALA A 16 2.24 -0.96 -7.15
CA ALA A 16 1.37 -1.68 -6.21
C ALA A 16 0.04 -0.95 -5.88
N SER A 17 -0.66 -0.37 -6.86
CA SER A 17 -2.12 -0.22 -6.73
C SER A 17 -2.88 -1.48 -7.18
N ALA A 18 -2.20 -2.37 -7.90
CA ALA A 18 -2.71 -3.67 -8.28
C ALA A 18 -2.31 -4.71 -7.22
N ALA A 19 -3.22 -5.04 -6.30
CA ALA A 19 -3.10 -6.31 -5.57
C ALA A 19 -2.77 -7.41 -6.61
N PRO A 20 -1.67 -8.17 -6.46
CA PRO A 20 -1.17 -9.00 -7.54
C PRO A 20 -2.22 -10.00 -8.00
N ALA A 21 -2.35 -10.18 -9.32
CA ALA A 21 -3.21 -11.23 -9.88
C ALA A 21 -2.57 -12.63 -9.76
N ILE A 22 -1.45 -12.76 -9.04
CA ILE A 22 -0.62 -13.95 -8.96
C ILE A 22 -0.98 -14.70 -7.67
N ALA A 23 -1.31 -15.99 -7.80
CA ALA A 23 -1.49 -16.87 -6.66
C ALA A 23 -0.11 -17.33 -6.12
N GLY A 24 0.05 -17.34 -4.80
CA GLY A 24 1.28 -17.69 -4.12
C GLY A 24 1.90 -16.53 -3.32
N PRO A 25 3.08 -16.78 -2.72
CA PRO A 25 3.80 -15.75 -1.98
C PRO A 25 4.39 -14.71 -2.94
N TYR A 26 4.46 -13.46 -2.49
CA TYR A 26 5.10 -12.36 -3.20
C TYR A 26 5.68 -11.33 -2.24
N VAL A 27 6.55 -10.49 -2.80
CA VAL A 27 7.08 -9.29 -2.16
C VAL A 27 6.66 -8.08 -2.98
N GLY A 28 6.34 -7.00 -2.31
CA GLY A 28 6.00 -5.73 -2.91
C GLY A 28 6.61 -4.59 -2.12
N GLY A 29 6.62 -3.41 -2.72
CA GLY A 29 6.98 -2.20 -2.03
C GLY A 29 6.30 -1.01 -2.66
N LYS A 30 6.02 -0.01 -1.83
CA LYS A 30 5.34 1.22 -2.19
C LYS A 30 6.14 2.38 -1.63
N ALA A 31 6.59 3.26 -2.52
CA ALA A 31 7.24 4.50 -2.13
C ALA A 31 6.33 5.66 -2.58
N VAL A 32 6.00 6.54 -1.65
CA VAL A 32 5.17 7.71 -1.92
C VAL A 32 5.95 8.95 -1.51
N ILE A 33 6.03 9.94 -2.40
CA ILE A 33 6.46 11.29 -2.05
C ILE A 33 5.26 12.19 -2.25
N LYS A 34 4.93 13.00 -1.23
CA LYS A 34 3.88 14.01 -1.28
C LYS A 34 4.46 15.38 -1.03
N GLY A 35 3.96 16.34 -1.79
CA GLY A 35 4.20 17.76 -1.64
C GLY A 35 3.04 18.54 -2.26
N THR A 36 2.98 19.83 -1.95
CA THR A 36 2.01 20.77 -2.52
C THR A 36 2.81 21.92 -3.10
N ASP A 37 2.62 22.21 -4.40
CA ASP A 37 3.41 23.20 -5.14
C ASP A 37 4.93 22.96 -5.02
N GLU A 38 5.66 23.90 -4.42
CA GLU A 38 7.11 23.84 -4.23
C GLU A 38 7.50 23.14 -2.90
N ASP A 39 6.53 22.95 -2.01
CA ASP A 39 6.71 22.47 -0.65
C ASP A 39 6.63 20.95 -0.57
N TYR A 40 7.65 20.36 0.05
CA TYR A 40 7.67 18.94 0.36
C TYR A 40 6.89 18.71 1.65
N SER A 41 6.05 17.67 1.70
CA SER A 41 5.24 17.38 2.89
C SER A 41 5.69 16.10 3.59
N LYS A 42 5.87 15.00 2.84
CA LYS A 42 6.31 13.73 3.38
C LYS A 42 6.85 12.76 2.32
N SER A 43 7.63 11.79 2.77
CA SER A 43 7.96 10.57 2.04
C SER A 43 7.59 9.37 2.88
N GLU A 44 7.13 8.33 2.20
CA GLU A 44 6.65 7.09 2.79
C GLU A 44 7.30 5.95 2.03
N LEU A 45 7.90 5.02 2.75
CA LEU A 45 8.48 3.80 2.23
C LEU A 45 7.80 2.63 2.92
N GLU A 46 7.12 1.80 2.14
CA GLU A 46 6.44 0.62 2.65
C GLU A 46 6.97 -0.61 1.91
N LEU A 47 7.28 -1.65 2.67
CA LEU A 47 7.63 -2.97 2.14
C LEU A 47 6.57 -3.95 2.60
N ARG A 48 6.12 -4.83 1.70
CA ARG A 48 5.07 -5.80 2.00
C ARG A 48 5.52 -7.19 1.57
N VAL A 49 5.31 -8.17 2.44
CA VAL A 49 5.25 -9.57 2.08
C VAL A 49 3.79 -9.97 2.00
N GLY A 50 3.41 -10.69 0.97
CA GLY A 50 2.01 -11.05 0.75
C GLY A 50 1.83 -12.47 0.27
N TYR A 51 0.60 -12.95 0.45
CA TYR A 51 0.15 -14.20 -0.12
C TYR A 51 -1.22 -13.98 -0.77
N GLY A 52 -1.31 -14.30 -2.06
CA GLY A 52 -2.54 -14.24 -2.83
C GLY A 52 -3.02 -15.65 -3.16
N THR A 53 -4.33 -15.84 -3.25
CA THR A 53 -4.88 -17.06 -3.85
C THR A 53 -6.06 -16.73 -4.75
N LYS A 54 -6.49 -17.71 -5.53
CA LYS A 54 -7.66 -17.61 -6.42
C LYS A 54 -8.64 -18.70 -6.06
N ILE A 55 -9.87 -18.30 -5.72
CA ILE A 55 -10.98 -19.19 -5.36
C ILE A 55 -12.17 -18.81 -6.25
N GLY A 56 -12.33 -19.52 -7.37
CA GLY A 56 -13.33 -19.18 -8.38
C GLY A 56 -13.15 -17.76 -8.91
N SER A 57 -14.17 -16.92 -8.71
CA SER A 57 -14.17 -15.50 -9.09
C SER A 57 -13.53 -14.57 -8.07
N LEU A 58 -13.16 -15.08 -6.90
CA LEU A 58 -12.51 -14.32 -5.83
C LEU A 58 -10.99 -14.46 -5.93
N LYS A 59 -10.29 -13.37 -5.66
CA LYS A 59 -8.84 -13.31 -5.52
C LYS A 59 -8.49 -12.72 -4.16
N PRO A 60 -8.69 -13.47 -3.06
CA PRO A 60 -8.32 -13.01 -1.74
C PRO A 60 -6.80 -12.95 -1.57
N TYR A 61 -6.34 -12.00 -0.76
CA TYR A 61 -4.95 -11.80 -0.44
C TYR A 61 -4.80 -11.25 0.98
N ILE A 62 -3.62 -11.50 1.54
CA ILE A 62 -3.14 -10.89 2.79
C ILE A 62 -1.73 -10.36 2.55
N GLU A 63 -1.45 -9.17 3.05
CA GLU A 63 -0.15 -8.51 3.01
C GLU A 63 0.18 -8.00 4.40
N VAL A 64 1.45 -8.10 4.79
CA VAL A 64 1.96 -7.49 6.02
C VAL A 64 3.34 -6.90 5.75
N GLY A 65 3.67 -5.80 6.40
CA GLY A 65 5.04 -5.35 6.42
C GLY A 65 5.24 -3.98 7.03
N PRO A 66 6.51 -3.56 7.17
CA PRO A 66 6.86 -2.29 7.76
C PRO A 66 6.58 -1.12 6.81
N ASN A 67 6.27 0.01 7.42
CA ASN A 67 6.11 1.30 6.79
C ASN A 67 6.96 2.34 7.54
N TRP A 68 7.69 3.15 6.80
CA TRP A 68 8.50 4.25 7.29
C TRP A 68 8.01 5.55 6.68
N GLU A 69 7.63 6.50 7.52
CA GLU A 69 7.19 7.83 7.10
C GLU A 69 8.17 8.89 7.61
N MET A 70 8.68 9.71 6.70
CA MET A 70 9.46 10.91 7.02
C MET A 70 8.66 12.15 6.62
N LYS A 71 8.18 12.88 7.63
CA LYS A 71 7.51 14.19 7.44
C LYS A 71 8.54 15.29 7.25
N ASP A 72 8.16 16.34 6.53
CA ASP A 72 9.00 17.51 6.39
C ASP A 72 9.26 18.19 7.75
N GLY A 73 10.49 18.62 7.99
CA GLY A 73 10.90 19.25 9.24
C GLY A 73 11.01 18.34 10.47
N VAL A 74 10.87 17.01 10.32
CA VAL A 74 11.06 16.03 11.40
C VAL A 74 12.32 15.20 11.11
N ASP A 75 13.24 15.14 12.09
CA ASP A 75 14.53 14.46 11.94
C ASP A 75 14.41 12.92 12.07
N GLU A 76 13.33 12.43 12.68
CA GLU A 76 13.09 11.02 12.96
C GLU A 76 11.97 10.45 12.08
N ALA A 77 12.22 9.28 11.50
CA ALA A 77 11.20 8.57 10.73
C ALA A 77 10.20 7.88 11.67
N SER A 78 8.91 8.09 11.45
CA SER A 78 7.86 7.32 12.11
C SER A 78 7.81 5.93 11.49
N THR A 79 7.86 4.88 12.31
CA THR A 79 7.76 3.48 11.86
C THR A 79 6.41 2.90 12.28
N SER A 80 5.77 2.18 11.37
CA SER A 80 4.55 1.44 11.64
C SER A 80 4.59 0.09 10.93
N LYS A 81 3.71 -0.82 11.32
CA LYS A 81 3.46 -2.08 10.62
C LYS A 81 2.08 -2.04 9.99
N THR A 82 2.00 -2.34 8.71
CA THR A 82 0.73 -2.42 7.98
C THR A 82 0.33 -3.89 7.84
N LEU A 83 -0.94 -4.19 8.10
CA LEU A 83 -1.61 -5.44 7.76
C LEU A 83 -2.77 -5.13 6.82
N GLU A 84 -2.73 -5.62 5.59
CA GLU A 84 -3.83 -5.50 4.64
C GLU A 84 -4.40 -6.89 4.33
N ILE A 85 -5.72 -7.03 4.44
CA ILE A 85 -6.46 -8.18 3.91
C ILE A 85 -7.47 -7.67 2.89
N GLY A 86 -7.60 -8.37 1.77
CA GLY A 86 -8.55 -7.95 0.76
C GLY A 86 -8.91 -9.05 -0.21
N THR A 87 -9.86 -8.76 -1.07
CA THR A 87 -10.25 -9.64 -2.16
C THR A 87 -10.68 -8.82 -3.36
N LYS A 88 -10.25 -9.25 -4.55
CA LYS A 88 -10.83 -8.79 -5.81
C LYS A 88 -11.90 -9.78 -6.24
N ILE A 89 -13.05 -9.25 -6.67
CA ILE A 89 -14.23 -10.01 -7.10
C ILE A 89 -14.38 -9.79 -8.60
N LYS A 90 -14.23 -10.84 -9.41
CA LYS A 90 -14.61 -10.79 -10.83
C LYS A 90 -16.11 -11.04 -10.92
N MET A 91 -16.90 -10.01 -11.24
CA MET A 91 -18.36 -10.16 -11.38
C MET A 91 -18.71 -10.59 -12.80
N THR A 92 -18.20 -9.87 -13.80
CA THR A 92 -18.29 -10.22 -15.22
C THR A 92 -16.93 -10.03 -15.90
N ASP A 93 -16.86 -10.16 -17.23
CA ASP A 93 -15.63 -9.86 -17.96
C ASP A 93 -15.27 -8.38 -17.93
N ASN A 94 -16.26 -7.50 -17.79
CA ASN A 94 -16.08 -6.05 -17.81
C ASN A 94 -16.38 -5.38 -16.45
N LEU A 95 -16.85 -6.14 -15.45
CA LEU A 95 -17.20 -5.59 -14.14
C LEU A 95 -16.42 -6.33 -13.04
N GLY A 96 -15.68 -5.57 -12.26
CA GLY A 96 -14.93 -6.04 -11.11
C GLY A 96 -15.23 -5.24 -9.85
N GLY A 97 -15.02 -5.87 -8.70
CA GLY A 97 -15.02 -5.20 -7.40
C GLY A 97 -13.76 -5.49 -6.61
N LYS A 98 -13.45 -4.66 -5.63
CA LYS A 98 -12.40 -4.90 -4.64
C LYS A 98 -12.92 -4.47 -3.27
N ILE A 99 -12.68 -5.31 -2.27
CA ILE A 99 -12.92 -4.98 -0.86
C ILE A 99 -11.60 -5.23 -0.13
N LYS A 100 -11.16 -4.31 0.71
CA LYS A 100 -9.98 -4.46 1.56
C LYS A 100 -10.18 -3.82 2.93
N ALA A 101 -9.51 -4.37 3.92
CA ALA A 101 -9.31 -3.82 5.25
C ALA A 101 -7.81 -3.68 5.48
N GLU A 102 -7.37 -2.52 5.94
CA GLU A 102 -5.98 -2.23 6.26
C GLU A 102 -5.92 -1.76 7.72
N TYR A 103 -4.96 -2.28 8.47
CA TYR A 103 -4.66 -1.90 9.84
C TYR A 103 -3.22 -1.41 9.87
N THR A 104 -3.00 -0.22 10.41
CA THR A 104 -1.66 0.34 10.63
C THR A 104 -1.41 0.37 12.13
N LEU A 105 -0.43 -0.41 12.56
CA LEU A 105 -0.01 -0.52 13.95
C LEU A 105 1.23 0.35 14.12
N PRO A 106 1.15 1.47 14.86
CA PRO A 106 2.33 2.24 15.21
C PRO A 106 3.29 1.38 16.04
N ASP A 107 4.60 1.60 15.91
CA ASP A 107 5.57 0.92 16.80
C ASP A 107 5.62 1.55 18.21
N ASP A 108 4.98 2.70 18.41
CA ASP A 108 4.84 3.34 19.72
C ASP A 108 3.68 2.70 20.50
N GLY A 109 3.98 2.14 21.68
CA GLY A 109 3.08 1.26 22.44
C GLY A 109 1.82 1.95 23.00
N ASP A 110 1.79 3.27 23.00
CA ASP A 110 0.66 4.09 23.46
C ASP A 110 -0.16 4.69 22.30
N ALA A 111 0.20 4.42 21.05
CA ALA A 111 -0.44 5.01 19.88
C ALA A 111 -1.62 4.16 19.36
N ASP A 112 -2.67 4.85 18.90
CA ASP A 112 -3.89 4.24 18.39
C ASP A 112 -3.64 3.43 17.11
N VAL A 113 -4.34 2.29 16.97
CA VAL A 113 -4.33 1.50 15.74
C VAL A 113 -5.24 2.17 14.71
N ASP A 114 -4.65 2.62 13.61
CA ASP A 114 -5.39 3.15 12.47
C ASP A 114 -6.00 2.02 11.65
N TRP A 115 -7.27 2.16 11.27
CA TRP A 115 -7.97 1.19 10.43
C TRP A 115 -8.63 1.87 9.21
N LYS A 116 -8.61 1.18 8.08
CA LYS A 116 -9.15 1.67 6.81
C LYS A 116 -9.87 0.54 6.08
N TYR A 117 -11.16 0.73 5.82
CA TYR A 117 -11.93 -0.14 4.93
C TYR A 117 -12.16 0.55 3.60
N GLU A 118 -11.92 -0.16 2.51
CA GLU A 118 -12.14 0.36 1.15
C GLU A 118 -12.91 -0.68 0.34
N ALA A 119 -13.99 -0.22 -0.27
CA ALA A 119 -14.75 -0.95 -1.28
C ALA A 119 -14.72 -0.13 -2.57
N SER A 120 -14.41 -0.79 -3.69
CA SER A 120 -14.41 -0.17 -5.01
C SER A 120 -15.03 -1.10 -6.04
N ILE A 121 -15.63 -0.48 -7.06
CA ILE A 121 -16.21 -1.15 -8.24
C ILE A 121 -15.55 -0.50 -9.46
N GLY A 122 -15.14 -1.32 -10.41
CA GLY A 122 -14.54 -0.89 -11.67
C GLY A 122 -15.28 -1.52 -12.85
N TYR A 123 -15.50 -0.75 -13.90
CA TYR A 123 -16.09 -1.20 -15.15
C TYR A 123 -15.18 -0.84 -16.33
N ASP A 124 -14.89 -1.82 -17.18
CA ASP A 124 -14.08 -1.68 -18.38
C ASP A 124 -15.01 -1.53 -19.61
N PHE A 125 -14.89 -0.40 -20.32
CA PHE A 125 -15.67 -0.06 -21.53
C PHE A 125 -15.04 -0.61 -22.81
#